data_AF-A0A9Q4BXR2-F1
#
_entry.id   AF-A0A9Q4BXR2-F1
#
_cell.length_a   1.000
_cell.length_b   1.000
_cell.length_c   1.000
_cell.angle_alpha   90.00
_cell.angle_beta   90.00
_cell.angle_gamma   90.00
#
_symmetry.space_group_name_H-M   'P 1'
#
loop_
_entity.id
_entity.type
_entity.pdbx_description
1 polymer ?
#
loop_
_entity_poly.entity_id
_entity_poly.type
_entity_poly.pdbx_seq_one_letter_code
_entity_poly.pdbx_strand_id
1 'polypeptide(L)'
;MDLGALEQLLASLNINPDEIEDERYATAFRILFAIIEKQNEEIELLKAENQKLRDEINLLKGEQTKPKIRSSKKSEDISSEKERRKRRLL
;
A
#
# COMPACT_ATOMS: atom_id res chain seq x y z
N MET A 1 15.89 -16.06 7.28
CA MET A 1 15.34 -17.08 6.36
C MET A 1 14.21 -16.43 5.60
N ASP A 2 14.07 -16.73 4.31
CA ASP A 2 12.94 -16.24 3.52
C ASP A 2 11.64 -16.92 3.99
N LEU A 3 10.50 -16.24 3.84
CA LEU A 3 9.19 -16.77 4.24
C LEU A 3 8.90 -18.08 3.51
N GLY A 4 9.18 -18.14 2.21
CA GLY A 4 9.00 -19.36 1.41
C GLY A 4 9.87 -20.53 1.90
N ALA A 5 11.08 -20.26 2.40
CA ALA A 5 11.93 -21.30 2.98
C ALA A 5 11.38 -21.83 4.32
N LEU A 6 10.77 -20.96 5.12
CA LEU A 6 10.12 -21.35 6.38
C LEU A 6 8.85 -22.18 6.13
N GLU A 7 8.05 -21.83 5.13
CA GLU A 7 6.86 -22.59 4.72
C GLU A 7 7.24 -24.00 4.26
N GLN A 8 8.29 -24.12 3.43
CA GLN A 8 8.79 -25.43 2.99
C GLN A 8 9.32 -26.27 4.15
N LEU A 9 10.04 -25.66 5.09
CA LEU A 9 10.49 -26.34 6.30
C LEU A 9 9.30 -26.82 7.14
N LEU A 10 8.30 -25.96 7.37
CA LEU A 10 7.11 -26.33 8.13
C LEU A 10 6.34 -27.47 7.45
N ALA A 11 6.14 -27.40 6.13
CA ALA A 11 5.50 -28.47 5.37
C ALA A 11 6.28 -29.78 5.45
N SER A 12 7.62 -29.73 5.43
CA SER A 12 8.47 -30.91 5.54
C SER A 12 8.38 -31.62 6.89
N LEU A 13 8.01 -30.91 7.97
CA LEU A 13 7.82 -31.50 9.29
C LEU A 13 6.58 -32.39 9.35
N ASN A 14 5.61 -32.20 8.46
CA ASN A 14 4.39 -33.01 8.33
C ASN A 14 3.71 -33.28 9.69
N ILE A 15 3.55 -32.23 10.51
CA ILE A 15 2.99 -32.34 11.86
C ILE A 15 1.48 -32.21 11.78
N ASN A 16 0.78 -33.23 12.25
CA ASN A 16 -0.65 -33.18 12.51
C ASN A 16 -0.90 -33.13 14.02
N PRO A 17 -1.47 -32.04 14.57
CA PRO A 17 -1.77 -31.93 15.99
C PRO A 17 -2.69 -33.03 16.52
N ASP A 18 -3.52 -33.63 15.67
CA ASP A 18 -4.46 -34.70 16.04
C ASP A 18 -3.78 -36.07 16.16
N GLU A 19 -2.56 -36.22 15.64
CA GLU A 19 -1.75 -37.44 15.74
C GLU A 19 -0.77 -37.40 16.93
N ILE A 20 -0.74 -36.30 17.69
CA ILE A 20 0.14 -36.15 18.85
C ILE A 20 -0.43 -36.93 20.04
N GLU A 21 0.32 -37.91 20.53
CA GLU A 21 -0.11 -38.77 21.65
C GLU A 21 -0.28 -38.03 22.99
N ASP A 22 0.59 -37.05 23.30
CA ASP A 22 0.43 -36.26 24.52
C ASP A 22 -0.55 -35.10 24.29
N GLU A 23 -1.73 -35.21 24.89
CA GLU A 23 -2.81 -34.23 24.81
C GLU A 23 -2.38 -32.80 25.19
N ARG A 24 -1.39 -32.65 26.09
CA ARG A 24 -0.88 -31.34 26.49
C ARG A 24 -0.17 -30.66 25.32
N TYR A 25 0.63 -31.41 24.57
CA TYR A 25 1.32 -30.89 23.40
C TYR A 25 0.32 -30.67 22.24
N ALA A 26 -0.61 -31.60 22.01
CA ALA A 26 -1.68 -31.42 21.01
C ALA A 26 -2.47 -30.12 21.25
N THR A 27 -2.89 -29.90 22.49
CA THR A 27 -3.62 -28.68 22.89
C THR A 27 -2.78 -27.42 22.71
N ALA A 28 -1.49 -27.45 23.08
CA ALA A 28 -0.59 -26.31 22.89
C ALA A 28 -0.45 -25.93 21.41
N PHE A 29 -0.28 -26.90 20.50
CA PHE A 29 -0.21 -26.64 19.06
C PHE A 29 -1.52 -26.06 18.51
N ARG A 30 -2.67 -26.62 18.89
CA ARG A 30 -3.98 -26.09 18.47
C ARG A 30 -4.18 -24.63 18.89
N ILE A 31 -3.81 -24.29 20.14
CA ILE A 31 -3.90 -22.92 20.65
C ILE A 31 -2.93 -21.99 19.89
N LEU A 32 -1.69 -22.44 19.65
CA LEU A 32 -0.71 -21.64 18.89
C LEU A 32 -1.20 -21.35 17.46
N PHE A 33 -1.78 -22.34 16.77
CA PHE A 33 -2.34 -22.13 15.44
C PHE A 33 -3.52 -21.14 15.46
N ALA A 34 -4.43 -21.27 16.43
CA ALA A 34 -5.53 -20.31 16.59
C ALA A 34 -5.03 -18.87 16.86
N ILE A 35 -3.97 -18.72 17.65
CA ILE A 35 -3.35 -17.40 17.90
C ILE A 35 -2.74 -16.84 16.62
N ILE A 36 -1.98 -17.65 15.87
CA ILE A 36 -1.35 -17.24 14.61
C ILE A 36 -2.41 -16.83 13.58
N GLU A 37 -3.51 -17.57 13.47
CA GLU A 37 -4.64 -17.23 12.60
C GLU A 37 -5.22 -15.87 12.97
N LYS A 38 -5.50 -15.63 14.26
CA LYS A 38 -6.03 -14.35 14.73
C LYS A 38 -5.08 -13.19 14.50
N GLN A 39 -3.78 -13.40 14.70
CA GLN A 39 -2.76 -12.40 14.42
C GLN A 39 -2.67 -12.08 12.92
N ASN A 40 -2.77 -13.08 12.05
CA ASN A 40 -2.79 -12.86 10.60
C ASN A 40 -4.02 -12.07 10.16
N GLU A 41 -5.21 -12.38 10.70
CA GLU A 41 -6.42 -11.59 10.46
C GLU A 41 -6.23 -10.12 10.84
N GLU A 42 -5.67 -9.86 12.03
CA GLU A 42 -5.42 -8.50 12.52
C GLU A 42 -4.37 -7.77 11.67
N ILE A 43 -3.30 -8.46 11.26
CA ILE A 43 -2.27 -7.89 10.37
C ILE A 43 -2.88 -7.46 9.04
N GLU A 44 -3.75 -8.26 8.43
CA GLU A 44 -4.39 -7.90 7.16
C GLU A 44 -5.33 -6.70 7.31
N LEU A 45 -6.09 -6.62 8.41
CA LEU A 45 -6.91 -5.45 8.73
C LEU A 45 -6.05 -4.19 8.89
N LEU A 46 -4.96 -4.28 9.64
CA LEU A 46 -4.03 -3.16 9.85
C LEU A 46 -3.34 -2.73 8.56
N LYS A 47 -2.95 -3.66 7.69
CA LYS A 47 -2.39 -3.34 6.36
C LYS A 47 -3.39 -2.56 5.52
N ALA A 48 -4.65 -3.00 5.50
CA ALA A 48 -5.71 -2.33 4.76
C ALA A 48 -5.98 -0.91 5.30
N GLU A 49 -6.02 -0.75 6.62
CA GLU A 49 -6.18 0.56 7.25
C GLU A 49 -4.98 1.47 6.97
N ASN A 50 -3.75 0.96 7.09
CA ASN A 50 -2.54 1.71 6.78
C ASN A 50 -2.55 2.20 5.33
N GLN A 51 -3.01 1.37 4.39
CA GLN A 51 -3.14 1.76 2.98
C GLN A 51 -4.17 2.88 2.80
N LYS A 52 -5.35 2.76 3.41
CA LYS A 52 -6.37 3.82 3.37
C LYS A 52 -5.85 5.14 3.92
N LEU A 53 -5.15 5.11 5.05
CA LEU A 53 -4.57 6.31 5.65
C LEU A 53 -3.47 6.92 4.77
N ARG A 54 -2.65 6.11 4.11
CA ARG A 54 -1.66 6.60 3.12
C ARG A 54 -2.35 7.28 1.95
N ASP A 55 -3.41 6.68 1.42
CA ASP A 55 -4.17 7.23 0.30
C ASP A 55 -4.82 8.56 0.69
N GLU A 56 -5.39 8.64 1.89
CA GLU A 56 -5.97 9.87 2.43
C GLU A 56 -4.92 10.95 2.67
N ILE A 57 -3.76 10.59 3.21
CA ILE A 57 -2.63 11.52 3.37
C ILE A 57 -2.18 12.07 2.01
N ASN A 58 -2.09 11.23 0.99
CA ASN A 58 -1.69 11.66 -0.36
C ASN A 58 -2.75 12.57 -1.00
N LEU A 59 -4.03 12.27 -0.80
CA LEU A 59 -5.14 13.11 -1.22
C LEU A 59 -5.09 14.50 -0.54
N LEU A 60 -4.93 14.54 0.78
CA LEU A 60 -4.88 15.76 1.57
C LEU A 60 -3.63 16.61 1.29
N LYS A 61 -2.49 15.96 1.03
CA LYS A 61 -1.26 16.65 0.60
C LYS A 61 -1.37 17.23 -0.81
N GLY A 62 -2.49 17.02 -1.49
CA GLY A 62 -2.73 17.53 -2.82
C GLY A 62 -1.72 16.97 -3.80
N GLU A 63 -1.38 15.67 -3.68
CA GLU A 63 -0.65 14.94 -4.73
C GLU A 63 -1.53 14.87 -6.00
N GLN A 64 -1.70 16.01 -6.65
CA GLN A 64 -1.61 16.05 -8.09
C GLN A 64 -0.24 15.46 -8.43
N THR A 65 -0.18 14.15 -8.65
CA THR A 65 0.81 13.62 -9.56
C THR A 65 0.79 14.56 -10.76
N LYS A 66 1.92 15.25 -11.02
CA LYS A 66 2.02 16.24 -12.10
C LYS A 66 1.23 15.70 -13.29
N PRO A 67 0.20 16.41 -13.79
CA PRO A 67 -0.63 15.85 -14.84
C PRO A 67 0.28 15.37 -15.96
N LYS A 68 0.12 14.11 -16.38
CA LYS A 68 0.88 13.51 -17.49
C LYS A 68 0.63 14.24 -18.82
N ILE A 69 -0.31 15.19 -18.81
CA ILE A 69 -0.55 16.18 -19.84
C ILE A 69 0.70 17.07 -19.92
N ARG A 70 1.50 16.86 -20.98
CA ARG A 70 2.53 17.84 -21.37
C ARG A 70 1.87 19.21 -21.45
N SER A 71 2.48 20.22 -20.85
CA SER A 71 2.08 21.60 -21.10
C SER A 71 1.97 21.81 -22.61
N SER A 72 0.85 22.37 -23.07
CA SER A 72 0.76 22.82 -24.46
C SER A 72 1.95 23.74 -24.71
N LYS A 73 2.58 23.62 -25.89
CA LYS A 73 3.66 24.53 -26.30
C LYS A 73 3.21 25.95 -26.01
N LYS A 74 4.08 26.74 -25.36
CA LYS A 74 3.84 28.17 -25.09
C LYS A 74 3.25 28.78 -26.35
N SER A 75 1.99 29.20 -26.29
CA SER A 75 1.41 30.02 -27.35
C SER A 75 2.25 31.29 -27.42
N GLU A 76 2.48 31.78 -28.64
CA GLU A 76 3.03 33.11 -28.87
C GLU A 76 2.34 34.13 -27.97
N ASP A 77 3.08 35.15 -27.54
CA ASP A 77 2.58 36.22 -26.68
C ASP A 77 1.34 36.87 -27.31
N ILE A 78 0.15 36.45 -26.87
CA ILE A 78 -1.17 36.93 -27.35
C ILE A 78 -1.51 38.29 -26.72
N SER A 79 -0.55 38.93 -26.03
CA SER A 79 -0.75 40.20 -25.37
C SER A 79 -0.99 41.32 -26.39
N SER A 80 -2.18 41.92 -26.31
CA SER A 80 -2.54 43.14 -27.03
C SER A 80 -1.82 44.39 -26.51
N GLU A 81 -0.88 44.25 -25.55
CA GLU A 81 -0.15 45.37 -24.95
C GLU A 81 0.69 46.13 -25.98
N LYS A 82 1.21 45.43 -27.00
CA LYS A 82 1.90 46.09 -28.14
C LYS A 82 0.96 47.02 -28.91
N GLU A 83 -0.26 46.59 -29.18
CA GLU A 83 -1.29 47.43 -29.82
C GLU A 83 -1.73 48.59 -28.94
N ARG A 84 -1.85 48.36 -27.63
CA ARG A 84 -2.26 49.38 -26.66
C ARG A 84 -1.22 50.49 -26.53
N ARG A 85 0.07 50.15 -26.50
CA ARG A 85 1.18 51.13 -26.52
C ARG A 85 1.22 51.94 -27.82
N LYS A 86 0.96 51.31 -28.96
CA LYS A 86 0.91 52.00 -30.26
C LYS A 86 -0.22 53.02 -30.32
N ARG A 87 -1.38 52.72 -29.71
CA ARG A 87 -2.50 53.66 -29.58
C ARG A 87 -2.24 54.85 -28.65
N ARG A 88 -1.26 54.77 -27.75
CA ARG A 88 -0.90 55.86 -26.83
C ARG A 88 0.17 56.81 -27.40
N LEU A 89 0.76 56.46 -28.54
CA LEU A 89 1.79 57.22 -29.25
C LEU A 89 1.25 57.90 -30.52
N LEU A 90 -0.06 57.76 -30.79
CA LEU A 90 -0.85 58.51 -31.76
C LEU A 90 -1.65 59.58 -31.03
#